data_AF-A0A5K0VRV0-F1
#
_entry.id   AF-A0A5K0VRV0-F1
#
_cell.length_a   1.000
_cell.length_b   1.000
_cell.length_c   1.000
_cell.angle_alpha   90.00
_cell.angle_beta   90.00
_cell.angle_gamma   90.00
#
_symmetry.space_group_name_H-M   'P 1'
#
loop_
_entity.id
_entity.type
_entity.pdbx_description
1 polymer ?
#
loop_
_entity_poly.entity_id
_entity_poly.type
_entity_poly.pdbx_seq_one_letter_code
_entity_poly.pdbx_strand_id
1 'polypeptide(L)' 'VDVFVTTAGGIEEDLIKCLGPTYRGEFSLPGAYLRSRGINRIGNLMVPNDNYCKFEDWIMPIFDQMLQEQTEK' A
#
# COMPACT_ATOMS: atom_id res chain seq x y z
N VAL A 1 -4.16 25.12 -2.72
CA VAL A 1 -4.88 24.14 -1.88
C VAL A 1 -4.21 24.16 -0.53
N ASP A 2 -5.00 24.16 0.54
CA ASP A 2 -4.51 24.48 1.89
C ASP A 2 -4.66 23.31 2.87
N VAL A 3 -5.63 22.41 2.61
CA VAL A 3 -5.87 21.20 3.41
C VAL A 3 -6.25 20.04 2.47
N PHE A 4 -5.72 18.85 2.76
CA PHE A 4 -6.13 17.60 2.11
C PHE A 4 -6.88 16.71 3.11
N VAL A 5 -7.97 16.09 2.65
CA VAL A 5 -8.70 15.05 3.39
C VAL A 5 -8.85 13.86 2.46
N THR A 6 -8.42 12.69 2.89
CA THR A 6 -8.53 11.44 2.14
C THR A 6 -8.63 10.25 3.09
N THR A 7 -8.97 9.07 2.55
CA THR A 7 -9.01 7.82 3.32
C THR A 7 -7.60 7.25 3.51
N ALA A 8 -7.45 6.25 4.39
CA ALA A 8 -6.17 5.55 4.59
C ALA A 8 -5.54 5.08 3.26
N GLY A 9 -6.35 4.45 2.40
CA GLY A 9 -5.95 4.01 1.06
C GLY A 9 -5.37 5.12 0.18
N GLY A 10 -5.84 6.36 0.34
CA GLY A 10 -5.32 7.51 -0.42
C GLY A 10 -3.92 7.96 0.03
N ILE A 11 -3.54 7.68 1.28
CA ILE A 11 -2.20 7.96 1.79
C ILE A 11 -1.27 6.78 1.55
N GLU A 12 -1.66 5.56 1.94
CA GLU A 12 -0.79 4.39 1.86
C GLU A 12 -0.44 4.02 0.40
N GLU A 13 -1.40 4.09 -0.54
CA GLU A 13 -1.13 3.76 -1.94
C GLU A 13 -0.27 4.82 -2.66
N ASP A 14 -0.18 6.04 -2.13
CA ASP A 14 0.77 7.04 -2.63
C ASP A 14 2.21 6.69 -2.24
N LEU A 15 2.41 6.34 -0.96
CA LEU A 15 3.71 5.90 -0.45
C LEU A 15 4.14 4.58 -1.10
N ILE A 16 3.23 3.61 -1.25
CA ILE A 16 3.50 2.31 -1.87
C ILE A 16 3.99 2.46 -3.32
N LYS A 17 3.47 3.43 -4.08
CA LYS A 17 3.91 3.69 -5.47
C LYS A 17 5.37 4.12 -5.57
N CYS A 18 5.94 4.68 -4.52
CA CYS A 18 7.36 5.01 -4.45
C CYS A 18 8.24 3.75 -4.21
N LEU A 19 7.64 2.65 -3.75
CA LEU A 19 8.33 1.40 -3.40
C LEU A 19 8.13 0.30 -4.47
N GLY A 20 7.04 0.36 -5.23
CA GLY A 20 6.75 -0.59 -6.29
C GLY A 20 5.68 -0.08 -7.27
N PRO A 21 5.76 -0.49 -8.55
CA PRO A 21 4.80 -0.07 -9.56
C PRO A 21 3.43 -0.72 -9.36
N THR A 22 2.38 0.00 -9.79
CA THR A 22 1.02 -0.52 -9.99
C THR A 22 0.77 -0.69 -11.48
N TYR A 23 0.17 -1.82 -11.86
CA TYR A 23 0.01 -2.19 -13.26
C TYR A 23 -1.44 -2.05 -13.73
N ARG A 24 -1.62 -1.87 -15.04
CA ARG A 24 -2.93 -1.94 -15.68
C ARG A 24 -3.34 -3.40 -15.89
N GLY A 25 -4.59 -3.71 -15.59
CA GLY A 25 -5.23 -5.00 -15.84
C GLY A 25 -6.70 -4.80 -16.27
N GLU A 26 -7.57 -5.75 -15.90
CA GLU A 26 -8.97 -5.78 -16.30
C GLU A 26 -9.90 -6.04 -15.11
N PHE A 27 -11.12 -5.49 -15.17
CA PHE A 27 -12.16 -5.68 -14.15
C PHE A 27 -12.64 -7.14 -14.05
N SER A 28 -12.65 -7.85 -15.18
CA SER A 28 -13.18 -9.21 -15.37
C SER A 28 -12.26 -10.32 -14.86
N LEU A 29 -11.03 -10.00 -14.42
CA LEU A 29 -10.07 -11.01 -14.00
C LEU A 29 -10.57 -11.79 -12.77
N PRO A 30 -10.60 -13.13 -12.80
CA PRO A 30 -11.15 -13.93 -11.72
C PRO A 30 -10.39 -13.73 -10.40
N GLY A 31 -11.11 -13.36 -9.33
CA GLY A 31 -10.50 -13.09 -8.02
C GLY A 31 -9.72 -14.27 -7.44
N ALA A 32 -10.19 -15.50 -7.62
CA ALA A 32 -9.50 -16.70 -7.17
C ALA A 32 -8.13 -16.88 -7.85
N TYR A 33 -8.04 -16.55 -9.14
CA TYR A 33 -6.79 -16.58 -9.89
C TYR A 33 -5.82 -15.48 -9.42
N LEU A 34 -6.32 -14.27 -9.20
CA LEU A 34 -5.49 -13.17 -8.69
C LEU A 34 -4.96 -13.45 -7.28
N ARG A 35 -5.80 -13.99 -6.40
CA ARG A 35 -5.41 -14.32 -5.03
C ARG A 35 -4.36 -15.43 -4.98
N SER A 36 -4.47 -16.46 -5.82
CA SER A 36 -3.45 -17.54 -5.88
C SER A 36 -2.09 -17.06 -6.39
N ARG A 37 -2.06 -15.90 -7.05
CA ARG A 37 -0.84 -15.24 -7.53
C ARG A 37 -0.38 -14.09 -6.61
N GLY A 38 -1.08 -13.81 -5.51
CA GLY A 38 -0.76 -12.68 -4.64
C GLY A 38 -0.90 -11.33 -5.33
N ILE A 39 -1.92 -11.15 -6.18
CA ILE A 39 -2.20 -9.89 -6.87
C ILE A 39 -3.50 -9.31 -6.32
N ASN A 40 -3.46 -8.06 -5.85
CA ASN A 40 -4.62 -7.30 -5.38
C ASN A 40 -5.18 -6.45 -6.52
N ARG A 41 -6.52 -6.43 -6.66
CA ARG A 41 -7.22 -5.70 -7.72
C ARG A 41 -7.89 -4.44 -7.19
N ILE A 42 -7.59 -3.29 -7.79
CA ILE A 42 -8.27 -2.01 -7.54
C ILE A 42 -8.90 -1.55 -8.85
N GLY A 43 -10.18 -1.88 -9.06
CA GLY A 43 -10.85 -1.66 -10.34
C GLY A 43 -10.19 -2.46 -11.47
N ASN A 44 -9.52 -1.77 -12.40
CA ASN A 44 -8.69 -2.35 -13.46
C ASN A 44 -7.18 -2.17 -13.22
N LEU A 45 -6.77 -1.90 -11.98
CA LEU A 45 -5.37 -1.84 -11.58
C LEU A 45 -4.99 -3.11 -10.79
N MET A 46 -3.73 -3.50 -10.90
CA MET A 46 -3.15 -4.67 -10.26
C MET A 46 -1.96 -4.25 -9.40
N VAL A 47 -2.04 -4.54 -8.11
CA VAL A 47 -0.99 -4.28 -7.12
C VAL A 47 -0.44 -5.61 -6.63
N PRO A 48 0.83 -5.96 -6.93
CA PRO A 48 1.46 -7.14 -6.38
C PRO A 48 1.52 -7.08 -4.84
N ASN A 49 1.28 -8.19 -4.15
CA ASN A 49 1.40 -8.26 -2.68
C ASN A 49 2.79 -7.82 -2.18
N ASP A 50 3.84 -8.08 -2.97
CA ASP A 50 5.21 -7.67 -2.67
C ASP A 50 5.34 -6.16 -2.41
N ASN A 51 4.49 -5.33 -3.03
CA ASN A 51 4.46 -3.90 -2.76
C ASN A 51 4.06 -3.59 -1.30
N TYR A 52 3.15 -4.38 -0.72
CA TYR A 52 2.74 -4.23 0.69
C TYR A 52 3.81 -4.78 1.64
N CYS A 53 4.54 -5.84 1.26
CA CYS A 53 5.68 -6.32 2.04
C CYS A 53 6.80 -5.27 2.10
N LYS A 54 7.13 -4.64 0.96
CA LYS A 54 8.08 -3.51 0.92
C LYS A 54 7.61 -2.32 1.77
N PHE A 55 6.31 -2.07 1.80
CA PHE A 55 5.74 -1.02 2.63
C PHE A 55 5.86 -1.35 4.12
N GLU A 56 5.62 -2.60 4.53
CA GLU A 56 5.87 -3.07 5.88
C GLU A 56 7.33 -2.86 6.28
N ASP A 57 8.27 -3.34 5.46
CA ASP A 57 9.71 -3.17 5.71
C ASP A 57 10.11 -1.69 5.85
N TRP A 58 9.47 -0.80 5.08
CA TRP A 58 9.72 0.64 5.12
C TRP A 58 9.08 1.34 6.33
N ILE A 59 7.85 0.97 6.71
CA ILE A 59 7.08 1.68 7.73
C ILE A 59 7.40 1.22 9.15
N MET A 60 7.79 -0.04 9.34
CA MET A 60 8.04 -0.59 10.68
C MET A 60 9.10 0.19 11.48
N PRO A 61 10.28 0.56 10.92
CA PRO A 61 11.25 1.38 11.64
C PRO A 61 10.73 2.77 12.02
N ILE A 62 9.82 3.33 11.20
CA ILE A 62 9.19 4.63 11.48
C ILE A 62 8.24 4.49 12.67
N PHE A 63 7.48 3.40 12.73
CA PHE A 63 6.60 3.12 13.87
C PHE A 63 7.38 2.88 15.16
N ASP A 64 8.53 2.21 15.12
CA ASP A 64 9.42 2.06 16.27
C ASP A 64 9.88 3.44 16.80
N GLN A 65 10.32 4.32 15.90
CA GLN A 65 10.70 5.70 16.24
C GLN A 65 9.54 6.50 16.84
N MET A 66 8.35 6.40 16.24
CA MET A 66 7.14 7.07 16.76
C MET A 66 6.76 6.59 18.16
N LEU A 67 6.89 5.28 18.42
CA LEU A 67 6.65 4.72 19.74
C LEU A 67 7.66 5.24 20.77
N GLN A 68 8.95 5.26 20.40
CA GLN A 68 10.00 5.81 21.25
C GLN A 68 9.68 7.27 21.64
N GLU A 69 9.40 8.14 20.65
CA GLU A 69 9.05 9.54 20.86
C GLU A 69 7.83 9.75 21.74
N GLN A 70 6.86 8.83 21.69
CA GLN A 70 5.67 8.86 22.54
C GLN A 70 5.99 8.48 24.00
N THR A 71 6.92 7.56 24.23
CA THR A 71 7.22 7.02 25.57
C THR A 71 8.35 7.73 26.32
N GLU A 72 9.27 8.38 25.60
CA GLU A 72 10.42 9.09 26.18
C GLU A 72 10.11 10.55 26.58
N LYS A 73 8.85 10.98 26.43
CA LYS A 73 8.32 12.26 26.90
C LYS A 73 7.33 12.06 28.04
#